data_AF-A0A8J6NJ00-F1
#
_entry.id   AF-A0A8J6NJ00-F1
#
_cell.length_a   1.000
_cell.length_b   1.000
_cell.length_c   1.000
_cell.angle_alpha   90.00
_cell.angle_beta   90.00
_cell.angle_gamma   90.00
#
_symmetry.space_group_name_H-M   'P 1'
#
loop_
_entity.id
_entity.type
_entity.pdbx_description
1 polymer ?
#
loop_
_entity_poly.entity_id
_entity_poly.type
_entity_poly.pdbx_seq_one_letter_code
_entity_poly.pdbx_strand_id
1 'polypeptide(L)' 'MAKVIVYLRDHEVLALNDLAEREYRVPKAQAALIIRKELERLQLVPCEEFATEVGSQDVSKSND' A
#
# COMPACT_ATOMS: atom_id res chain seq x y z
N MET A 1 5.84 -6.68 13.47
CA MET A 1 5.00 -5.75 12.70
C MET A 1 4.86 -4.45 13.47
N ALA A 2 5.13 -3.31 12.85
CA ALA A 2 4.83 -2.01 13.46
C ALA A 2 3.31 -1.78 13.49
N LYS A 3 2.80 -1.21 14.59
CA LYS A 3 1.38 -0.85 14.75
C LYS A 3 1.26 0.67 14.69
N VAL A 4 0.44 1.16 13.75
CA VAL A 4 0.04 2.57 13.68
C VAL A 4 -1.40 2.70 14.17
N ILE A 5 -1.67 3.71 14.99
CA ILE A 5 -3.02 4.07 15.44
C ILE A 5 -3.38 5.39 14.76
N VAL A 6 -4.49 5.43 14.05
CA VAL A 6 -4.99 6.62 13.36
C VAL A 6 -6.26 7.07 14.07
N TYR A 7 -6.28 8.33 14.49
CA TYR A 7 -7.47 8.97 15.03
C TYR A 7 -8.16 9.74 13.91
N LEU A 8 -9.44 9.46 13.73
CA LEU A 8 -10.30 10.08 12.72
C LEU A 8 -11.42 10.83 13.42
N ARG A 9 -11.85 11.95 12.84
CA ARG A 9 -13.07 12.64 13.23
C ARG A 9 -14.29 11.82 12.80
N ASP A 10 -15.44 12.07 13.42
CA ASP A 10 -16.66 11.30 13.17
C ASP A 10 -17.03 11.22 11.67
N HIS A 11 -16.98 12.35 10.97
CA HIS A 11 -17.28 12.39 9.53
C HIS A 11 -16.25 11.64 8.67
N GLU A 12 -14.99 11.59 9.09
CA GLU A 12 -13.94 10.86 8.39
C GLU A 12 -14.12 9.34 8.57
N VAL A 13 -14.52 8.90 9.78
CA VAL A 13 -14.87 7.50 10.05
C VAL A 13 -16.07 7.06 9.22
N LEU A 14 -17.13 7.87 9.16
CA LEU A 14 -18.31 7.58 8.34
C LEU A 14 -17.94 7.45 6.86
N ALA A 15 -17.18 8.40 6.32
CA ALA A 15 -16.74 8.35 4.92
C ALA A 15 -15.83 7.13 4.63
N LEU A 16 -14.94 6.77 5.57
CA LEU A 16 -14.11 5.57 5.43
C LEU A 16 -14.95 4.29 5.44
N ASN A 17 -15.97 4.20 6.29
CA ASN A 17 -16.87 3.06 6.35
C ASN A 17 -17.69 2.92 5.07
N ASP A 18 -18.29 4.00 4.59
CA ASP A 18 -19.06 4.02 3.34
C ASP A 18 -18.20 3.57 2.15
N LEU A 19 -16.96 4.08 2.08
CA LEU A 19 -16.02 3.69 1.04
C LEU A 19 -15.62 2.21 1.16
N ALA A 20 -15.34 1.74 2.38
CA ALA A 20 -14.98 0.35 2.62
C ALA A 20 -16.13 -0.60 2.24
N GLU A 21 -17.38 -0.24 2.53
CA GLU A 21 -18.56 -1.02 2.15
C GLU A 21 -18.72 -1.10 0.63
N ARG A 22 -18.67 0.04 -0.08
CA ARG A 22 -18.76 0.10 -1.56
C ARG A 22 -17.69 -0.76 -2.24
N GLU A 23 -16.53 -0.83 -1.61
CA GLU A 23 -15.36 -1.55 -2.09
C GLU A 23 -15.28 -3.01 -1.57
N TYR A 24 -16.28 -3.47 -0.81
CA TYR A 24 -16.33 -4.79 -0.18
C TYR A 24 -15.09 -5.12 0.67
N ARG A 25 -14.60 -4.13 1.44
CA ARG A 25 -13.42 -4.24 2.32
C ARG A 25 -13.78 -3.90 3.77
N VAL A 26 -12.95 -4.38 4.70
CA VAL A 26 -13.02 -3.90 6.09
C VAL A 26 -12.38 -2.51 6.20
N PRO A 27 -12.88 -1.61 7.08
CA PRO A 27 -12.39 -0.23 7.19
C PRO A 27 -10.88 -0.12 7.41
N LYS A 28 -10.30 -1.02 8.21
CA LYS A 28 -8.86 -1.09 8.45
C LYS A 28 -8.06 -1.36 7.16
N ALA A 29 -8.53 -2.28 6.32
CA ALA A 29 -7.88 -2.60 5.06
C ALA A 29 -8.01 -1.44 4.07
N GLN A 30 -9.18 -0.79 4.03
CA GLN A 30 -9.40 0.39 3.20
C GLN A 30 -8.49 1.57 3.62
N ALA A 31 -8.35 1.83 4.92
CA ALA A 31 -7.43 2.86 5.42
C ALA A 31 -5.97 2.55 5.05
N ALA A 32 -5.54 1.30 5.21
CA ALA A 32 -4.20 0.89 4.82
C ALA A 32 -3.95 1.07 3.31
N LEU A 33 -4.95 0.78 2.47
CA LEU A 33 -4.87 0.99 1.03
C LEU A 33 -4.75 2.48 0.67
N ILE A 34 -5.54 3.35 1.31
CA ILE A 34 -5.46 4.80 1.11
C ILE A 34 -4.07 5.31 1.47
N ILE A 35 -3.55 4.91 2.63
CA ILE A 35 -2.19 5.28 3.07
C ILE A 35 -1.15 4.80 2.07
N ARG A 36 -1.21 3.53 1.63
CA ARG A 36 -0.27 2.99 0.65
C ARG A 36 -0.30 3.78 -0.66
N LYS A 37 -1.49 4.00 -1.23
CA LYS A 37 -1.64 4.76 -2.48
C LYS A 37 -1.09 6.18 -2.37
N GLU A 38 -1.28 6.83 -1.22
CA GLU A 38 -0.74 8.16 -1.00
C GLU A 38 0.79 8.15 -0.86
N LEU A 39 1.35 7.15 -0.19
CA LEU A 39 2.81 6.98 -0.10
C LEU A 39 3.43 6.66 -1.47
N GLU A 40 2.76 5.85 -2.30
CA GLU A 40 3.16 5.56 -3.68
C GLU A 40 3.12 6.84 -4.53
N ARG A 41 2.04 7.62 -4.43
CA ARG A 41 1.88 8.91 -5.12
C ARG A 41 2.98 9.91 -4.75
N LEU A 42 3.44 9.88 -3.50
CA LEU A 42 4.55 10.69 -2.99
C LEU A 42 5.94 10.08 -3.24
N GLN A 43 6.02 8.91 -3.90
CA GLN A 43 7.27 8.17 -4.16
C GLN A 43 8.04 7.79 -2.89
N LEU A 44 7.34 7.69 -1.76
CA LEU A 44 7.92 7.24 -0.48
C LEU A 44 8.00 5.72 -0.38
N VAL A 45 7.21 5.02 -1.18
CA VAL A 45 7.29 3.56 -1.39
C VAL A 45 7.18 3.27 -2.89
N PRO A 46 7.74 2.14 -3.38
CA PRO A 46 7.57 1.71 -4.77
C PRO A 46 6.10 1.44 -5.10
N CYS A 47 5.68 1.78 -6.33
CA CYS A 47 4.36 1.39 -6.85
C CYS A 47 4.39 -0.06 -7.33
N GLU A 48 3.50 -0.92 -6.81
CA GLU A 48 3.50 -2.36 -7.14
C GLU A 48 2.95 -2.70 -8.53
N GLU A 49 2.44 -1.74 -9.31
CA GLU A 49 1.89 -2.00 -10.67
C GLU A 49 2.93 -2.53 -11.67
N PHE A 50 4.22 -2.56 -11.31
CA PHE A 50 5.30 -3.11 -12.14
C PHE A 50 6.19 -4.13 -11.42
N ALA A 51 5.76 -4.69 -10.27
CA ALA A 51 6.57 -5.63 -9.49
C ALA A 51 6.54 -7.08 -10.03
N THR A 52 6.28 -7.28 -11.32
CA THR A 52 6.54 -8.55 -12.00
C THR A 52 7.57 -8.27 -13.08
N GLU A 53 8.70 -8.96 -13.03
CA GLU A 53 9.85 -8.87 -13.95
C GLU A 53 10.94 -7.84 -13.61
N VAL A 54 11.69 -8.08 -12.52
CA VAL A 54 13.13 -7.80 -12.55
C VAL A 54 13.87 -9.05 -12.09
N GLY A 55 14.67 -9.56 -13.01
CA GLY A 55 15.19 -10.91 -13.02
C GLY A 55 16.16 -11.26 -11.91
N SER A 56 16.25 -12.57 -11.68
CA SER A 56 17.42 -13.22 -11.09
C SER A 56 18.68 -12.79 -11.84
N GLN A 57 19.40 -11.80 -11.31
CA GLN A 57 20.79 -11.58 -11.67
C GLN A 57 21.63 -12.67 -10.99
N ASP A 58 21.75 -13.83 -11.63
CA ASP A 58 22.89 -14.69 -11.39
C ASP A 58 24.11 -14.07 -12.09
N VAL A 59 24.84 -13.27 -11.33
CA VAL A 59 26.19 -12.82 -11.67
C VAL A 59 27.11 -14.05 -11.65
N SER A 60 27.16 -14.77 -12.76
CA SER A 60 28.26 -15.70 -13.02
C SER A 60 29.42 -14.88 -13.57
N LYS A 61 30.34 -14.56 -12.65
CA LYS A 61 31.62 -13.92 -12.91
C LYS A 61 32.37 -14.69 -14.01
N SER A 62 32.74 -13.99 -15.07
CA SER A 62 33.89 -14.34 -15.90
C SER A 62 35.13 -14.37 -15.03
N ASN A 63 35.95 -15.40 -15.18
CA ASN A 63 37.39 -15.35 -14.96
C ASN A 63 38.04 -16.22 -16.03
N ASP A 64 39.15 -15.70 -16.55
CA ASP A 64 39.98 -16.15 -17.69
C ASP A 64 40.26 -17.66 -17.82
#